data_AF-A0AAJ4D275-F1
#
_entry.id   AF-A0AAJ4D275-F1
#
_cell.length_a   1.000
_cell.length_b   1.000
_cell.length_c   1.000
_cell.angle_alpha   90.00
_cell.angle_beta   90.00
_cell.angle_gamma   90.00
#
_symmetry.space_group_name_H-M   'P 1'
#
loop_
_entity.id
_entity.type
_entity.pdbx_description
1 polymer ?
#
loop_
_entity_poly.entity_id
_entity_poly.type
_entity_poly.pdbx_seq_one_letter_code
_entity_poly.pdbx_strand_id
1 'polypeptide(L)'
;MIYGYVRKSSEIQKPMLLKNIEELNQAGAEKVYCEIASESSEEKQALNELIAGLKSGDEVYLLGFNHLSRNESEVKSILEEIKARGAETKVLTK
;
A
#
# COMPACT_ATOMS: atom_id res chain seq x y z
N MET A 1 -9.88 3.49 10.59
CA MET A 1 -10.02 2.39 9.61
C MET A 1 -8.65 1.88 9.27
N ILE A 2 -8.54 0.57 9.02
CA ILE A 2 -7.26 -0.05 8.64
C ILE A 2 -7.28 -0.35 7.13
N TYR A 3 -6.35 0.24 6.40
CA TYR A 3 -6.20 0.05 4.97
C TYR A 3 -4.99 -0.81 4.67
N GLY A 4 -5.10 -1.77 3.77
CA GLY A 4 -3.96 -2.53 3.25
C GLY A 4 -3.49 -1.95 1.92
N TYR A 5 -2.18 -1.97 1.65
CA TYR A 5 -1.66 -1.65 0.33
C TYR A 5 -0.62 -2.67 -0.15
N VAL A 6 -0.78 -3.14 -1.39
CA VAL A 6 0.16 -4.05 -2.05
C VAL A 6 0.39 -3.64 -3.50
N ARG A 7 1.66 -3.57 -3.90
CA ARG A 7 2.06 -3.39 -5.29
C ARG A 7 2.84 -4.60 -5.80
N LYS A 8 2.66 -4.94 -7.08
CA LYS A 8 3.46 -5.95 -7.80
C LYS A 8 3.91 -5.39 -9.15
N SER A 9 5.14 -5.75 -9.54
CA SER A 9 5.78 -5.20 -10.74
C SER A 9 5.47 -5.95 -12.03
N SER A 10 4.60 -6.96 -12.00
CA SER A 10 4.19 -7.71 -13.20
C SER A 10 2.84 -8.36 -13.01
N GLU A 11 2.06 -8.44 -14.09
CA GLU A 11 0.81 -9.19 -14.13
C GLU A 11 0.99 -10.68 -13.84
N ILE A 12 2.17 -11.23 -14.13
CA ILE A 12 2.54 -12.62 -13.79
C ILE A 12 2.49 -12.86 -12.26
N GLN A 13 2.65 -11.80 -11.45
CA GLN A 13 2.58 -11.86 -9.99
C GLN A 13 1.16 -11.63 -9.43
N LYS A 14 0.15 -11.45 -10.29
CA LYS A 14 -1.27 -11.33 -9.92
C LYS A 14 -1.80 -12.46 -9.02
N PRO A 15 -1.47 -13.75 -9.22
CA PRO A 15 -1.89 -14.80 -8.28
C PRO A 15 -1.30 -14.64 -6.87
N MET A 16 -0.14 -13.98 -6.72
CA MET A 16 0.41 -13.68 -5.39
C MET A 16 -0.31 -12.51 -4.70
N LEU A 17 -1.00 -11.63 -5.44
CA LEU A 17 -1.76 -10.53 -4.84
C LEU A 17 -2.84 -11.06 -3.90
N LEU A 18 -3.56 -12.12 -4.30
CA LEU A 18 -4.59 -12.73 -3.47
C LEU A 18 -4.05 -13.14 -2.10
N LYS A 19 -2.90 -13.81 -2.07
CA LYS A 19 -2.22 -14.19 -0.82
C LYS A 19 -1.85 -12.96 0.02
N ASN A 20 -1.31 -11.91 -0.60
CA ASN A 20 -0.94 -10.68 0.10
C ASN A 20 -2.18 -9.96 0.66
N ILE A 21 -3.29 -9.97 -0.09
CA ILE A 21 -4.58 -9.42 0.33
C ILE A 21 -5.13 -10.21 1.51
N GLU A 22 -5.06 -11.55 1.47
CA GLU A 22 -5.46 -12.41 2.59
C GLU A 22 -4.60 -12.15 3.83
N GLU A 23 -3.28 -12.00 3.69
CA GLU A 23 -2.39 -11.66 4.81
C GLU A 23 -2.73 -10.30 5.43
N LEU A 24 -3.02 -9.29 4.60
CA LEU A 24 -3.45 -7.97 5.06
C LEU A 24 -4.81 -8.03 5.76
N ASN A 25 -5.79 -8.75 5.20
CA ASN A 25 -7.08 -8.96 5.83
C ASN A 25 -6.95 -9.69 7.17
N GLN A 26 -6.11 -10.74 7.25
CA GLN A 26 -5.85 -11.46 8.50
C GLN A 26 -5.18 -10.60 9.56
N ALA A 27 -4.38 -9.61 9.15
CA ALA A 27 -3.81 -8.63 10.07
C ALA A 27 -4.83 -7.58 10.55
N GLY A 28 -6.03 -7.54 9.97
CA GLY A 28 -7.11 -6.62 10.34
C GLY A 28 -7.34 -5.47 9.37
N ALA A 29 -6.76 -5.50 8.16
CA ALA A 29 -7.11 -4.53 7.13
C ALA A 29 -8.57 -4.69 6.70
N GLU A 30 -9.34 -3.61 6.78
CA GLU A 30 -10.74 -3.56 6.35
C GLU A 30 -10.87 -3.38 4.84
N LYS A 31 -9.92 -2.67 4.22
CA LYS A 31 -9.92 -2.42 2.78
C LYS A 31 -8.50 -2.47 2.22
N VAL A 32 -8.28 -3.37 1.26
CA VAL A 32 -6.97 -3.56 0.63
C VAL A 32 -6.96 -2.97 -0.78
N TYR A 33 -6.02 -2.07 -1.03
CA TYR A 33 -5.72 -1.52 -2.34
C TYR A 33 -4.56 -2.29 -2.96
N CYS A 34 -4.71 -2.67 -4.22
CA CYS A 34 -3.72 -3.44 -4.94
C CYS A 34 -3.40 -2.82 -6.29
N GLU A 35 -2.11 -2.73 -6.61
CA GLU A 35 -1.62 -2.11 -7.83
C GLU A 35 -0.66 -3.04 -8.58
N ILE A 36 -0.77 -3.04 -9.91
CA ILE A 36 0.15 -3.74 -10.79
C ILE A 36 0.89 -2.69 -11.61
N ALA A 37 2.18 -2.51 -11.35
CA ALA A 37 3.02 -1.67 -12.19
C ALA A 37 3.19 -2.38 -13.53
N SER A 38 2.42 -1.96 -14.53
CA SER A 38 2.58 -2.34 -15.91
C SER A 38 3.42 -1.28 -16.63
N GLU A 39 4.11 -1.64 -17.71
CA GLU A 39 5.01 -0.74 -18.45
C GLU A 39 4.32 0.52 -19.02
N SER A 40 2.99 0.57 -18.96
CA SER A 40 2.15 1.69 -19.38
C SER A 40 1.64 2.50 -18.17
N SER A 41 2.46 3.44 -17.72
CA SER A 41 2.12 4.78 -17.18
C SER A 41 0.91 5.03 -16.25
N GLU A 42 0.39 4.05 -15.52
CA GLU A 42 -0.59 4.29 -14.43
C GLU A 42 -0.02 3.92 -13.05
N GLU A 43 1.28 4.15 -12.86
CA GLU A 43 1.93 3.87 -11.59
C GLU A 43 1.40 4.82 -10.50
N LYS A 44 0.79 4.25 -9.45
CA LYS A 44 0.31 4.87 -8.21
C LYS A 44 -1.13 5.41 -8.18
N GLN A 45 -2.01 5.07 -9.12
CA GLN A 45 -3.41 5.52 -9.01
C GLN A 45 -4.08 4.99 -7.72
N ALA A 46 -3.89 3.70 -7.41
CA ALA A 46 -4.49 3.10 -6.23
C ALA A 46 -3.88 3.64 -4.92
N LEU A 47 -2.58 3.95 -4.93
CA LEU A 47 -1.92 4.57 -3.78
C LEU A 47 -2.42 5.99 -3.53
N ASN A 48 -2.54 6.80 -4.58
CA ASN A 48 -3.07 8.16 -4.47
C ASN A 48 -4.53 8.16 -3.99
N GLU A 49 -5.35 7.24 -4.48
CA GLU A 49 -6.73 7.07 -4.00
C GLU A 49 -6.77 6.69 -2.52
N LEU A 50 -5.90 5.78 -2.08
CA LEU A 50 -5.76 5.45 -0.67
C LEU A 50 -5.42 6.71 0.13
N ILE A 51 -4.35 7.43 -0.23
CA ILE A 51 -3.90 8.63 0.50
C ILE A 51 -4.98 9.72 0.52
N ALA A 52 -5.69 9.91 -0.59
CA ALA A 52 -6.78 10.88 -0.69
C ALA A 52 -7.96 10.54 0.25
N GLY A 53 -8.22 9.24 0.46
CA GLY A 53 -9.28 8.75 1.34
C GLY A 53 -8.92 8.65 2.83
N LEU A 54 -7.63 8.81 3.18
CA LEU A 54 -7.17 8.74 4.56
C LEU A 54 -7.72 9.88 5.42
N LYS A 55 -8.06 9.54 6.66
CA LYS A 55 -8.47 10.46 7.71
C LYS A 55 -7.55 10.30 8.92
N SER A 56 -7.60 11.30 9.79
CA SER A 56 -6.86 11.28 11.04
C SER A 56 -7.30 10.09 11.91
N GLY A 57 -6.34 9.28 12.36
CA GLY A 57 -6.58 8.04 13.12
C GLY A 57 -6.74 6.78 12.27
N ASP A 58 -6.57 6.86 10.95
CA ASP A 58 -6.49 5.67 10.09
C ASP A 58 -5.10 5.03 10.12
N GLU A 59 -5.02 3.73 9.83
CA GLU A 59 -3.77 2.98 9.73
C GLU A 59 -3.61 2.38 8.33
N VAL A 60 -2.39 2.41 7.79
CA VAL A 60 -2.02 1.83 6.50
C VAL A 60 -1.06 0.68 6.71
N TYR A 61 -1.52 -0.53 6.45
CA TYR A 61 -0.81 -1.77 6.59
C TYR A 61 -0.12 -2.16 5.28
N LEU A 62 1.17 -2.47 5.41
CA LEU A 62 2.04 -2.86 4.31
C LEU A 62 2.74 -4.16 4.68
N LEU A 63 2.99 -5.03 3.71
CA LEU A 63 3.82 -6.22 3.94
C LEU A 63 5.33 -5.90 3.91
N GLY A 64 5.70 -4.74 3.37
CA GLY A 64 7.08 -4.26 3.33
C GLY A 64 7.18 -2.91 2.61
N PHE A 65 8.19 -2.10 2.95
CA PHE A 65 8.43 -0.81 2.32
C PHE A 65 8.68 -0.90 0.80
N ASN A 66 9.26 -2.02 0.35
CA ASN A 66 9.47 -2.32 -1.07
C ASN A 66 8.17 -2.39 -1.89
N HIS A 67 7.01 -2.52 -1.23
CA HIS A 67 5.72 -2.48 -1.91
C HIS A 67 5.25 -1.05 -2.20
N LEU A 68 5.78 -0.02 -1.53
CA LEU A 68 5.48 1.37 -1.87
C LEU A 68 6.29 1.80 -3.09
N SER A 69 7.62 1.69 -2.98
CA SER A 69 8.55 2.05 -4.04
C SER A 69 9.88 1.33 -3.85
N ARG A 70 10.67 1.24 -4.94
CA ARG A 70 12.06 0.77 -4.90
C ARG A 70 13.04 1.86 -4.45
N ASN A 71 12.60 3.12 -4.44
CA ASN A 71 13.43 4.27 -4.07
C ASN A 71 13.12 4.69 -2.62
N GLU A 72 14.13 4.73 -1.76
CA GLU A 72 13.96 5.11 -0.35
C GLU A 72 13.43 6.54 -0.17
N SER A 73 13.87 7.48 -1.02
CA SER A 73 13.36 8.86 -1.01
C SER A 73 11.86 8.92 -1.30
N GLU A 74 11.40 8.15 -2.27
CA GLU A 74 9.98 8.05 -2.62
C GLU A 74 9.18 7.43 -1.47
N VAL A 75 9.71 6.37 -0.85
CA VAL A 75 9.09 5.76 0.33
C VAL A 75 8.91 6.79 1.44
N LYS A 76 9.94 7.59 1.74
CA LYS A 76 9.84 8.66 2.73
C LYS A 76 8.76 9.68 2.38
N SER A 77 8.73 10.18 1.15
CA SER A 77 7.72 11.15 0.71
C SER A 77 6.29 10.60 0.90
N ILE A 78 6.06 9.34 0.53
CA ILE A 78 4.75 8.69 0.71
C ILE A 78 4.38 8.58 2.20
N LEU A 79 5.33 8.19 3.05
CA LEU A 79 5.11 8.10 4.49
C LEU A 79 4.78 9.48 5.10
N GLU A 80 5.45 10.53 4.64
CA GLU A 80 5.15 11.90 5.05
C GLU A 80 3.77 12.35 4.61
N GLU A 81 3.33 12.02 3.39
CA GLU A 81 1.96 12.31 2.94
C GLU A 81 0.90 11.59 3.78
N ILE A 82 1.08 10.30 4.06
CA ILE A 82 0.18 9.52 4.92
C ILE A 82 0.11 10.15 6.32
N LYS A 83 1.26 10.51 6.88
CA LYS A 83 1.35 11.17 8.19
C LYS A 83 0.72 12.57 8.18
N ALA A 84 0.88 13.34 7.10
CA ALA A 84 0.26 14.65 6.93
C ALA A 84 -1.27 14.57 6.89
N ARG A 85 -1.83 13.43 6.46
CA ARG A 85 -3.28 13.12 6.54
C ARG A 85 -3.73 12.70 7.94
N GLY A 86 -2.80 12.54 8.89
CA GLY A 86 -3.07 12.07 10.25
C GLY A 86 -3.21 10.55 10.36
N ALA A 87 -2.78 9.80 9.35
CA ALA A 87 -2.78 8.36 9.36
C ALA A 87 -1.39 7.81 9.72
N GLU A 88 -1.36 6.61 10.29
CA GLU A 88 -0.11 5.90 10.61
C GLU A 88 0.18 4.80 9.60
N THR A 89 1.47 4.54 9.34
CA THR A 89 1.88 3.45 8.45
C THR A 89 2.53 2.34 9.25
N LYS A 90 2.11 1.10 9.03
CA LYS A 90 2.59 -0.08 9.77
C LYS A 90 3.02 -1.17 8.81
N VAL A 91 4.22 -1.69 9.03
CA VAL A 91 4.74 -2.80 8.24
C VAL A 91 4.55 -4.11 9.00
N LEU A 92 3.75 -4.98 8.43
CA LEU A 92 3.47 -6.34 8.89
C LEU A 92 4.55 -7.28 8.37
N THR A 93 5.81 -7.01 8.71
CA THR A 93 6.88 -7.98 8.40
C THR A 93 6.75 -9.13 9.40
N LYS A 94 6.78 -10.37 8.90
CA LYS A 94 7.04 -11.57 9.70
C LYS A 94 8.48 -12.00 9.50
#